data_AF-A0A4Y7RI97-F1
#
_entry.id   AF-A0A4Y7RI97-F1
#
_cell.length_a   1.000
_cell.length_b   1.000
_cell.length_c   1.000
_cell.angle_alpha   90.00
_cell.angle_beta   90.00
_cell.angle_gamma   90.00
#
_symmetry.space_group_name_H-M   'P 1'
#
loop_
_entity.id
_entity.type
_entity.pdbx_description
1 polymer ?
#
loop_
_entity_poly.entity_id
_entity_poly.type
_entity_poly.pdbx_seq_one_letter_code
_entity_poly.pdbx_strand_id
1 'polypeptide(L)'
;MRKKFRDEALISVEPTERGLNKIDDHHPYYNFKYLYRKPIKQILDSSQYLQILTAEAEHLVTVSIFLPPAVRDTFEKGLTDAISSDDFRNVASRDWNMERSRVVSEVLEQHLIPVATKWTREYLREEVEDYLAYKCGKSSGGCVYRYTF
;
A
#
# COMPACT_ATOMS: atom_id res chain seq x y z
N MET A 1 -4.10 7.77 8.80
CA MET A 1 -4.13 6.61 7.87
C MET A 1 -3.08 6.69 6.77
N ARG A 2 -3.09 7.72 5.89
CA ARG A 2 -2.10 7.86 4.79
C ARG A 2 -0.63 7.73 5.22
N LYS A 3 -0.23 8.39 6.31
CA LYS A 3 1.13 8.26 6.88
C LYS A 3 1.48 6.81 7.23
N LYS A 4 0.57 6.07 7.87
CA LYS A 4 0.79 4.65 8.20
C LYS A 4 0.97 3.80 6.95
N PHE A 5 0.18 4.03 5.91
CA PHE A 5 0.38 3.34 4.63
C PHE A 5 1.72 3.68 4.00
N ARG A 6 2.10 4.97 3.95
CA ARG A 6 3.43 5.39 3.46
C ARG A 6 4.56 4.71 4.22
N ASP A 7 4.40 4.58 5.54
CA ASP A 7 5.47 4.14 6.43
C ASP A 7 5.59 2.62 6.57
N GLU A 8 4.46 1.92 6.60
CA GLU A 8 4.33 0.55 7.08
C GLU A 8 3.61 -0.38 6.09
N ALA A 9 3.10 0.13 4.95
CA ALA A 9 2.41 -0.73 3.98
C ALA A 9 3.38 -1.70 3.29
N LEU A 10 2.83 -2.86 2.96
CA LEU A 10 3.48 -3.92 2.23
C LEU A 10 2.78 -4.11 0.89
N ILE A 11 3.55 -4.53 -0.10
CA ILE A 11 3.07 -4.95 -1.41
C ILE A 11 3.40 -6.43 -1.63
N SER A 12 2.45 -7.14 -2.22
CA SER A 12 2.66 -8.50 -2.74
C SER A 12 2.21 -8.55 -4.19
N VAL A 13 2.92 -9.34 -4.99
CA VAL A 13 2.66 -9.60 -6.40
C VAL A 13 2.62 -11.11 -6.58
N GLU A 14 1.51 -11.59 -7.13
CA GLU A 14 1.29 -13.01 -7.40
C GLU A 14 0.95 -13.20 -8.88
N PRO A 15 1.50 -14.22 -9.56
CA PRO A 15 1.19 -14.45 -10.95
C PRO A 15 -0.23 -15.00 -11.11
N THR A 16 -0.93 -14.56 -12.15
CA THR A 16 -2.20 -15.17 -12.57
C THR A 16 -1.93 -16.49 -13.29
N GLU A 17 -2.98 -17.29 -13.56
CA GLU A 17 -2.86 -18.49 -14.40
C GLU A 17 -2.23 -18.19 -15.77
N ARG A 18 -2.54 -17.01 -16.35
CA ARG A 18 -1.94 -16.55 -17.60
C ARG A 18 -0.48 -16.14 -17.40
N GLY A 19 -0.16 -15.45 -16.31
CA GLY A 19 1.21 -15.07 -15.98
C GLY A 19 2.13 -16.25 -15.70
N LEU A 20 1.62 -17.32 -15.09
CA LEU A 20 2.40 -18.55 -14.86
C LEU A 20 2.94 -19.14 -16.16
N ASN A 21 2.11 -19.14 -17.22
CA ASN A 21 2.47 -19.69 -18.53
C ASN A 21 3.29 -18.73 -19.40
N LYS A 22 3.03 -17.42 -19.32
CA LYS A 22 3.68 -16.41 -20.18
C LYS A 22 5.03 -15.94 -19.64
N ILE A 23 5.21 -15.90 -18.31
CA ILE A 23 6.44 -15.44 -17.66
C ILE A 23 7.37 -16.65 -17.47
N ASP A 24 8.22 -16.87 -18.47
CA ASP A 24 9.34 -17.80 -18.43
C ASP A 24 10.56 -17.22 -17.68
N ASP A 25 11.62 -18.02 -17.53
CA ASP A 25 12.83 -17.63 -16.79
C ASP A 25 13.61 -16.46 -17.44
N HIS A 26 13.35 -16.14 -18.72
CA HIS A 26 14.01 -15.07 -19.45
C HIS A 26 13.12 -13.81 -19.55
N HIS A 27 11.87 -13.88 -19.10
CA HIS A 27 10.93 -12.78 -19.17
C HIS A 27 11.37 -11.64 -18.23
N PRO A 28 11.29 -10.36 -18.66
CA PRO A 28 11.63 -9.21 -17.82
C PRO A 28 10.86 -9.09 -16.49
N TYR A 29 9.75 -9.82 -16.34
CA TYR A 29 8.87 -9.81 -15.17
C TYR A 29 9.19 -10.96 -14.19
N TYR A 30 10.10 -11.86 -14.55
CA TYR A 30 10.46 -13.01 -13.73
C TYR A 30 11.03 -12.60 -12.37
N ASN A 31 11.82 -11.53 -12.34
CA ASN A 31 12.46 -10.96 -11.15
C ASN A 31 11.48 -10.50 -10.06
N PHE A 32 10.22 -10.22 -10.39
CA PHE A 32 9.18 -9.84 -9.43
C PHE A 32 7.93 -10.71 -9.52
N LYS A 33 7.99 -11.84 -10.24
CA LYS A 33 6.89 -12.80 -10.40
C LYS A 33 6.31 -13.23 -9.05
N TYR A 34 7.19 -13.41 -8.06
CA TYR A 34 6.84 -13.75 -6.68
C TYR A 34 7.41 -12.69 -5.74
N LEU A 35 6.66 -11.60 -5.56
CA LEU A 35 6.99 -10.58 -4.57
C LEU A 35 6.07 -10.77 -3.38
N TYR A 36 6.62 -11.05 -2.20
CA TYR A 36 5.79 -11.26 -1.02
C TYR A 36 6.12 -10.29 0.08
N ARG A 37 5.11 -9.52 0.53
CA ARG A 37 5.20 -8.65 1.72
C ARG A 37 6.40 -7.71 1.69
N LYS A 38 6.75 -7.17 0.52
CA LYS A 38 7.87 -6.22 0.40
C LYS A 38 7.42 -4.85 0.92
N PRO A 39 8.20 -4.16 1.77
CA PRO A 39 7.88 -2.80 2.18
C PRO A 39 7.84 -1.85 0.98
N ILE A 40 6.79 -1.02 0.86
CA ILE A 40 6.63 -0.12 -0.29
C ILE A 40 7.78 0.87 -0.46
N LYS A 41 8.43 1.27 0.65
CA LYS A 41 9.61 2.15 0.66
C LYS A 41 10.78 1.58 -0.14
N GLN A 42 10.94 0.26 -0.17
CA GLN A 42 12.03 -0.41 -0.89
C GLN A 42 11.79 -0.52 -2.39
N ILE A 43 10.67 -0.01 -2.89
CA ILE A 43 10.30 -0.06 -4.31
C ILE A 43 10.50 1.29 -4.98
N LEU A 44 10.45 2.38 -4.20
CA LEU A 44 10.52 3.77 -4.67
C LEU A 44 11.80 4.08 -5.47
N ASP A 45 12.92 3.43 -5.13
CA ASP A 45 14.23 3.71 -5.73
C ASP A 45 14.48 2.97 -7.06
N SER A 46 13.44 2.42 -7.69
CA SER A 46 13.59 1.59 -8.89
C SER A 46 12.40 1.67 -9.84
N SER A 47 12.63 1.34 -11.11
CA SER A 47 11.54 1.19 -12.11
C SER A 47 10.67 -0.05 -11.89
N GLN A 48 10.93 -0.85 -10.84
CA GLN A 48 10.22 -2.10 -10.57
C GLN A 48 8.71 -1.88 -10.44
N TYR A 49 8.27 -0.80 -9.81
CA TYR A 49 6.83 -0.54 -9.64
C TYR A 49 6.11 -0.33 -10.97
N LEU A 50 6.72 0.42 -11.90
CA LEU A 50 6.12 0.67 -13.21
C LEU A 50 6.00 -0.62 -14.02
N GLN A 51 7.01 -1.51 -13.93
CA GLN A 51 6.94 -2.83 -14.57
C GLN A 51 5.86 -3.73 -13.94
N ILE A 52 5.65 -3.61 -12.62
CA ILE A 52 4.55 -4.30 -11.94
C ILE A 52 3.19 -3.79 -12.46
N LEU A 53 3.04 -2.47 -12.63
CA LEU A 53 1.82 -1.86 -13.18
C LEU A 53 1.56 -2.31 -14.63
N THR A 54 2.58 -2.41 -15.48
CA THR A 54 2.41 -2.90 -16.86
C THR A 54 2.03 -4.39 -16.85
N ALA A 55 2.67 -5.21 -16.03
CA ALA A 55 2.34 -6.62 -15.90
C ALA A 55 0.90 -6.86 -15.37
N GLU A 56 0.43 -6.01 -14.45
CA GLU A 56 -0.94 -6.04 -13.93
C GLU A 56 -1.96 -5.63 -15.01
N ALA A 57 -1.66 -4.60 -15.80
CA ALA A 57 -2.49 -4.18 -16.93
C ALA A 57 -2.58 -5.24 -18.03
N GLU A 58 -1.53 -6.04 -18.22
CA GLU A 58 -1.53 -7.22 -19.11
C GLU A 58 -2.24 -8.45 -18.51
N HIS A 59 -2.75 -8.34 -17.27
CA HIS A 59 -3.36 -9.44 -16.50
C HIS A 59 -2.44 -10.64 -16.26
N LEU A 60 -1.12 -10.41 -16.18
CA LEU A 60 -0.13 -11.46 -15.88
C LEU A 60 0.12 -11.60 -14.38
N VAL A 61 -0.07 -10.54 -13.62
CA VAL A 61 0.09 -10.54 -12.17
C VAL A 61 -1.07 -9.83 -11.50
N THR A 62 -1.31 -10.18 -10.25
CA THR A 62 -2.22 -9.49 -9.34
C THR A 62 -1.40 -8.80 -8.26
N VAL A 63 -1.68 -7.52 -8.01
CA VAL A 63 -0.96 -6.72 -7.02
C VAL A 63 -1.87 -6.44 -5.83
N SER A 64 -1.40 -6.76 -4.63
CA SER A 64 -2.07 -6.42 -3.38
C SER A 64 -1.21 -5.47 -2.56
N ILE A 65 -1.82 -4.39 -2.05
CA ILE A 65 -1.18 -3.46 -1.12
C ILE A 65 -2.02 -3.43 0.15
N PHE A 66 -1.39 -3.68 1.27
CA PHE A 66 -2.06 -3.82 2.56
C PHE A 66 -1.16 -3.39 3.72
N LEU A 67 -1.78 -3.10 4.86
CA LEU A 67 -1.08 -2.92 6.12
C LEU A 67 -0.86 -4.29 6.79
N PRO A 68 0.28 -4.50 7.47
CA PRO A 68 0.47 -5.67 8.31
C PRO A 68 -0.67 -5.78 9.34
N PRO A 69 -1.19 -7.00 9.62
CA PRO A 69 -2.29 -7.18 10.56
C PRO A 69 -2.06 -6.50 11.91
N ALA A 70 -0.86 -6.65 12.49
CA ALA A 70 -0.52 -6.02 13.77
C ALA A 70 -0.65 -4.48 13.74
N VAL A 71 -0.28 -3.83 12.62
CA VAL A 71 -0.38 -2.36 12.45
C VAL A 71 -1.83 -1.94 12.28
N ARG A 72 -2.60 -2.72 11.52
CA ARG A 72 -4.05 -2.53 11.36
C ARG A 72 -4.76 -2.64 12.70
N ASP A 73 -4.53 -3.72 13.44
CA ASP A 73 -5.22 -4.01 14.70
C ASP A 73 -4.88 -2.98 15.78
N THR A 74 -3.62 -2.52 15.82
CA THR A 74 -3.21 -1.42 16.71
C THR A 74 -3.93 -0.11 16.36
N PHE A 75 -4.12 0.17 15.07
CA PHE A 75 -4.84 1.35 14.62
C PHE A 75 -6.34 1.27 14.91
N GLU A 76 -6.96 0.11 14.66
CA GLU A 76 -8.35 -0.17 14.98
C GLU A 76 -8.62 0.00 16.48
N LYS A 77 -7.79 -0.63 17.32
CA LYS A 77 -7.88 -0.50 18.76
C LYS A 77 -7.80 0.97 19.20
N GLY A 78 -6.85 1.74 18.67
CA GLY A 78 -6.71 3.16 19.00
C GLY A 78 -7.94 4.00 18.62
N LEU A 79 -8.63 3.67 17.53
CA LEU A 79 -9.87 4.34 17.15
C LEU A 79 -11.02 3.94 18.08
N THR A 80 -11.16 2.64 18.37
CA THR A 80 -12.19 2.12 19.27
C THR A 80 -12.04 2.70 20.68
N ASP A 81 -10.82 2.74 21.21
CA ASP A 81 -10.53 3.31 22.53
C ASP A 81 -10.88 4.81 22.58
N ALA A 82 -10.64 5.56 21.50
CA ALA A 82 -10.94 7.00 21.44
C ALA A 82 -12.44 7.36 21.44
N ILE A 83 -13.31 6.42 21.05
CA ILE A 83 -14.78 6.64 20.98
C ILE A 83 -15.56 5.84 22.03
N SER A 84 -14.88 5.00 22.81
CA SER A 84 -15.50 4.20 23.85
C SER A 84 -15.73 5.00 25.13
N SER A 85 -16.75 4.64 25.88
CA SER A 85 -17.02 5.18 27.21
C SER A 85 -16.23 4.41 28.27
N ASP A 86 -15.68 5.13 29.25
CA ASP A 86 -14.93 4.56 30.38
C ASP A 86 -15.83 3.89 31.43
N ASP A 87 -17.14 4.13 31.40
CA ASP A 87 -18.07 3.54 32.36
C ASP A 87 -18.47 2.11 31.95
N PHE A 88 -17.63 1.14 32.29
CA PHE A 88 -17.87 -0.28 31.99
C PHE A 88 -18.86 -0.96 32.94
N ARG A 89 -19.30 -0.29 34.02
CA ARG A 89 -20.23 -0.88 34.99
C ARG A 89 -21.68 -0.78 34.51
N ASN A 90 -21.97 0.22 33.68
CA ASN A 90 -23.27 0.39 33.06
C ASN A 90 -23.47 -0.54 31.85
N VAL A 91 -24.48 -1.40 31.89
CA VAL A 91 -24.82 -2.33 30.80
C VAL A 91 -25.07 -1.60 29.49
N ALA A 92 -25.79 -0.47 29.52
CA ALA A 92 -26.03 0.33 28.32
C ALA A 92 -24.72 0.86 27.71
N SER A 93 -23.76 1.28 28.55
CA SER A 93 -22.44 1.74 28.10
C SER A 93 -21.64 0.60 27.44
N ARG A 94 -21.72 -0.62 27.98
CA ARG A 94 -21.09 -1.81 27.38
C ARG A 94 -21.68 -2.15 26.00
N ASP A 95 -23.01 -2.15 25.88
CA ASP A 95 -23.69 -2.46 24.63
C ASP A 95 -23.36 -1.40 23.56
N TRP A 96 -23.34 -0.12 23.93
CA TRP A 96 -22.93 0.96 23.03
C TRP A 96 -21.45 0.87 22.63
N ASN A 97 -20.55 0.50 23.54
CA ASN A 97 -19.13 0.32 23.21
C ASN A 97 -18.94 -0.85 22.21
N MET A 98 -19.69 -1.94 22.36
CA MET A 98 -19.67 -3.05 21.41
C MET A 98 -20.16 -2.63 20.02
N GLU A 99 -21.23 -1.84 19.95
CA GLU A 99 -21.73 -1.34 18.68
C GLU A 99 -20.76 -0.35 18.01
N ARG A 100 -20.16 0.56 18.79
CA ARG A 100 -19.11 1.46 18.31
C ARG A 100 -17.91 0.71 17.74
N SER A 101 -17.48 -0.36 18.41
CA SER A 101 -16.38 -1.22 17.92
C SER A 101 -16.71 -1.85 16.56
N ARG A 102 -17.95 -2.34 16.39
CA ARG A 102 -18.42 -2.88 15.09
C ARG A 102 -18.38 -1.82 13.99
N VAL A 103 -18.90 -0.62 14.27
CA VAL A 103 -18.89 0.50 13.32
C VAL A 103 -17.46 0.87 12.94
N VAL A 104 -16.53 0.90 13.89
CA VAL A 104 -15.10 1.18 13.60
C VAL A 104 -14.52 0.13 12.66
N SER A 105 -14.75 -1.15 12.95
CA SER A 105 -14.28 -2.26 12.13
C SER A 105 -14.84 -2.19 10.71
N GLU A 106 -16.14 -1.90 10.58
CA GLU A 106 -16.82 -1.75 9.30
C GLU A 106 -16.25 -0.59 8.48
N VAL A 107 -16.14 0.59 9.10
CA VAL A 107 -15.59 1.79 8.45
C VAL A 107 -14.13 1.59 8.05
N LEU A 108 -13.35 0.86 8.84
CA LEU A 108 -11.97 0.52 8.50
C LEU A 108 -11.89 -0.36 7.25
N GLU A 109 -12.59 -1.49 7.26
CA GLU A 109 -12.56 -2.49 6.18
C GLU A 109 -13.20 -1.97 4.89
N GLN A 110 -14.37 -1.33 4.98
CA GLN A 110 -15.16 -0.94 3.80
C GLN A 110 -14.77 0.42 3.22
N HIS A 111 -14.16 1.30 4.01
CA HIS A 111 -13.90 2.68 3.58
C HIS A 111 -12.45 3.11 3.73
N LEU A 112 -11.91 3.11 4.96
CA LEU A 112 -10.58 3.69 5.21
C LEU A 112 -9.46 2.91 4.54
N ILE A 113 -9.49 1.58 4.61
CA ILE A 113 -8.48 0.71 3.97
C ILE A 113 -8.56 0.83 2.44
N PRO A 114 -9.71 0.65 1.77
CA PRO A 114 -9.80 0.78 0.32
C PRO A 114 -9.34 2.15 -0.21
N VAL A 115 -9.76 3.24 0.45
CA VAL A 115 -9.34 4.60 0.07
C VAL A 115 -7.84 4.79 0.27
N ALA A 116 -7.28 4.30 1.38
CA ALA A 116 -5.85 4.39 1.64
C ALA A 116 -5.03 3.54 0.66
N THR A 117 -5.50 2.34 0.32
CA THR A 117 -4.87 1.47 -0.69
C THR A 117 -4.88 2.14 -2.06
N LYS A 118 -6.01 2.71 -2.49
CA LYS A 118 -6.09 3.48 -3.75
C LYS A 118 -5.12 4.65 -3.75
N TRP A 119 -5.10 5.44 -2.66
CA TRP A 119 -4.15 6.54 -2.52
C TRP A 119 -2.69 6.08 -2.57
N THR A 120 -2.37 4.94 -1.95
CA THR A 120 -1.01 4.38 -1.91
C THR A 120 -0.53 3.96 -3.29
N ARG A 121 -1.43 3.43 -4.13
CA ARG A 121 -1.10 3.08 -5.52
C ARG A 121 -0.71 4.30 -6.35
N GLU A 122 -1.47 5.39 -6.23
CA GLU A 122 -1.16 6.64 -6.91
C GLU A 122 0.13 7.27 -6.38
N TYR A 123 0.30 7.30 -5.05
CA TYR A 123 1.52 7.79 -4.42
C TYR A 123 2.77 7.02 -4.90
N LEU A 124 2.72 5.68 -4.97
CA LEU A 124 3.84 4.88 -5.45
C LEU A 124 4.18 5.16 -6.92
N ARG A 125 3.16 5.42 -7.75
CA ARG A 125 3.36 5.74 -9.16
C ARG A 125 4.07 7.08 -9.29
N GLU A 126 3.53 8.13 -8.67
CA GLU A 126 4.08 9.49 -8.70
C GLU A 126 5.54 9.52 -8.24
N GLU A 127 5.86 8.91 -7.09
CA GLU A 127 7.21 8.95 -6.53
C GLU A 127 8.24 8.20 -7.40
N VAL A 128 7.84 7.07 -8.01
CA VAL A 128 8.73 6.32 -8.90
C VAL A 128 8.93 7.06 -10.22
N GLU A 129 7.88 7.67 -10.77
CA GLU A 129 7.98 8.52 -11.97
C GLU A 129 8.92 9.71 -11.72
N ASP A 130 8.76 10.40 -10.59
CA ASP A 130 9.63 11.51 -10.18
C ASP A 130 11.08 11.06 -9.97
N TYR A 131 11.29 9.91 -9.32
CA TYR A 131 12.63 9.32 -9.14
C TYR A 131 13.30 9.04 -10.49
N LEU A 132 12.58 8.44 -11.44
CA LEU A 132 13.13 8.12 -12.75
C LEU A 132 13.38 9.38 -13.58
N ALA A 133 12.47 10.34 -13.57
CA ALA A 133 12.65 11.63 -14.22
C ALA A 133 13.91 12.34 -13.72
N TYR A 134 14.12 12.35 -12.40
CA TYR A 134 15.33 12.88 -11.78
C TYR A 134 16.61 12.14 -12.22
N LYS A 135 16.58 10.81 -12.29
CA LYS A 135 17.72 9.99 -12.71
C LYS A 135 18.05 10.18 -14.19
N CYS A 136 17.05 10.26 -15.06
CA CYS A 136 17.21 10.55 -16.49
C CYS A 136 17.78 11.96 -16.72
N GLY A 137 17.23 12.97 -16.03
CA GLY A 137 17.75 14.34 -16.11
C GLY A 137 19.23 14.44 -15.68
N LYS A 138 19.66 13.59 -14.75
CA LYS A 138 21.08 13.50 -14.34
C LYS A 138 21.97 12.75 -15.33
N SER A 139 21.49 11.71 -16.00
CA SER A 139 22.29 10.89 -16.93
C SER A 139 22.48 11.54 -18.30
N SER A 140 21.56 12.42 -18.72
CA SER A 140 21.64 13.14 -20.00
C SER A 140 22.62 14.31 -20.02
N GLY A 141 23.25 14.66 -18.89
CA GLY A 141 24.32 15.65 -18.81
C GLY A 141 23.86 17.11 -18.92
N GLY A 142 23.90 17.83 -17.81
CA GLY A 142 23.78 19.29 -17.81
C GLY A 142 23.20 19.85 -16.52
N CYS A 143 24.04 20.49 -15.73
CA CYS A 143 23.69 21.29 -14.58
C CYS A 143 22.51 22.25 -14.89
N VAL A 144 21.32 22.06 -14.30
CA VAL A 144 20.35 23.15 -14.08
C VAL A 144 19.62 22.95 -12.76
N TYR A 145 20.02 23.76 -11.79
CA TYR A 145 19.40 24.25 -10.55
C TYR A 145 17.95 23.85 -10.14
N ARG A 146 17.84 23.57 -8.82
CA ARG A 146 16.77 23.91 -7.85
C ARG A 146 15.38 23.26 -8.07
N TYR A 147 14.67 22.82 -7.02
CA TYR A 147 14.11 23.68 -5.97
C TYR A 147 14.25 23.11 -4.55
N THR A 148 14.94 23.90 -3.71
CA THR A 148 14.53 24.18 -2.34
C THR A 148 13.41 25.20 -2.38
N PHE A 149 12.26 24.90 -1.76
CA PHE A 149 11.48 25.80 -0.91
C PHE A 149 10.65 24.94 0.05
#